data_AF-A0A936L733-F1
#
_entry.id   AF-A0A936L733-F1
#
_cell.length_a   1.000
_cell.length_b   1.000
_cell.length_c   1.000
_cell.angle_alpha   90.00
_cell.angle_beta   90.00
_cell.angle_gamma   90.00
#
_symmetry.space_group_name_H-M   'P 1'
#
loop_
_entity.id
_entity.type
_entity.pdbx_description
1 polymer ?
#
loop_
_entity_poly.entity_id
_entity_poly.type
_entity_poly.pdbx_seq_one_letter_code
_entity_poly.pdbx_strand_id
1 'polypeptide(L)'
;MRFLILLAVIIGLSFIAQFFTPWWTFAIVAFVSGALLSEKAFQAFAAGFLGIFLLWSAQAWWLTIGNEGILAAKMGELLGGVPGAAMPWVTGLLGGLLGGLGGWTGNQAMKAID
;
A
#
# COMPACT_ATOMS: atom_id res chain seq x y z
N MET A 1 -4.28 10.21 -17.34
CA MET A 1 -3.07 9.46 -17.78
C MET A 1 -2.01 9.42 -16.69
N ARG A 2 -1.49 10.55 -16.19
CA ARG A 2 -0.45 10.57 -15.13
C ARG A 2 -0.80 9.77 -13.87
N PHE A 3 -2.06 9.84 -13.41
CA PHE A 3 -2.52 9.06 -12.25
C PHE A 3 -2.37 7.53 -12.44
N LEU A 4 -2.78 7.00 -13.59
CA LEU A 4 -2.70 5.57 -13.86
C LEU A 4 -1.26 5.08 -13.95
N ILE A 5 -0.37 5.92 -14.51
CA ILE A 5 1.07 5.64 -14.56
C ILE A 5 1.63 5.59 -13.13
N LEU A 6 1.35 6.60 -12.31
CA LEU A 6 1.79 6.64 -10.92
C LEU A 6 1.28 5.43 -10.12
N LEU A 7 0.00 5.09 -10.28
CA LEU A 7 -0.60 3.92 -9.65
C LEU A 7 0.10 2.62 -10.06
N ALA A 8 0.31 2.42 -11.37
CA ALA A 8 0.98 1.23 -11.90
C ALA A 8 2.44 1.12 -11.44
N VAL A 9 3.17 2.25 -11.38
CA VAL A 9 4.55 2.31 -10.89
C VAL A 9 4.60 1.92 -9.41
N ILE A 10 3.72 2.49 -8.57
CA ILE A 10 3.69 2.17 -7.14
C ILE A 10 3.38 0.69 -6.93
N ILE A 11 2.39 0.12 -7.63
CA ILE A 11 2.05 -1.31 -7.52
C ILE A 11 3.24 -2.17 -7.97
N GLY A 12 3.76 -1.93 -9.18
CA GLY A 12 4.80 -2.77 -9.77
C GLY A 12 6.12 -2.72 -8.99
N LEU A 13 6.60 -1.52 -8.65
CA LEU A 13 7.83 -1.36 -7.89
C LEU A 13 7.69 -1.87 -6.47
N SER A 14 6.56 -1.63 -5.80
CA SER A 14 6.36 -2.14 -4.44
C SER A 14 6.29 -3.66 -4.42
N PHE A 15 5.61 -4.27 -5.40
CA PHE A 15 5.55 -5.73 -5.52
C PHE A 15 6.95 -6.32 -5.69
N ILE A 16 7.75 -5.80 -6.61
CA ILE A 16 9.12 -6.28 -6.86
C ILE A 16 10.03 -6.03 -5.65
N ALA A 17 10.00 -4.83 -5.07
CA ALA A 17 10.89 -4.45 -3.97
C ALA A 17 10.72 -5.37 -2.75
N GLN A 18 9.48 -5.69 -2.39
CA GLN A 18 9.17 -6.53 -1.22
C GLN A 18 9.72 -7.96 -1.29
N PHE A 19 10.19 -8.45 -2.45
CA PHE A 19 10.89 -9.73 -2.54
C PHE A 19 12.35 -9.66 -2.06
N PHE A 20 12.97 -8.49 -2.12
CA PHE A 20 14.40 -8.29 -1.83
C PHE A 20 14.65 -7.42 -0.61
N THR A 21 13.64 -6.67 -0.17
CA THR A 21 13.76 -5.67 0.89
C THR A 21 12.72 -5.92 1.99
N PRO A 22 12.86 -5.27 3.16
CA PRO A 22 11.86 -5.36 4.21
C PRO A 22 10.48 -4.88 3.76
N TRP A 23 9.45 -5.38 4.45
CA TRP A 23 8.06 -5.10 4.11
C TRP A 23 7.69 -3.62 4.09
N TRP A 24 8.38 -2.72 4.81
CA TRP A 24 8.08 -1.27 4.82
C TRP A 24 8.55 -0.52 3.56
N THR A 25 9.25 -1.17 2.64
CA THR A 25 9.82 -0.51 1.46
C THR A 25 8.77 0.08 0.52
N PHE A 26 7.54 -0.42 0.50
CA PHE A 26 6.45 0.18 -0.28
C PHE A 26 6.23 1.66 0.08
N ALA A 27 6.47 2.08 1.33
CA ALA A 27 6.29 3.46 1.76
C ALA A 27 7.33 4.37 1.11
N ILE A 28 8.58 3.88 0.97
CA ILE A 28 9.66 4.56 0.25
C ILE A 28 9.34 4.62 -1.24
N VAL A 29 8.87 3.51 -1.82
CA VAL A 29 8.45 3.48 -3.24
C VAL A 29 7.36 4.51 -3.50
N ALA A 30 6.34 4.58 -2.63
CA ALA A 30 5.27 5.56 -2.74
C ALA A 30 5.80 6.98 -2.60
N PHE A 31 6.70 7.25 -1.64
CA PHE A 31 7.36 8.54 -1.47
C PHE A 31 8.12 8.98 -2.71
N VAL A 32 9.03 8.15 -3.22
CA VAL A 32 9.85 8.47 -4.40
C VAL A 32 8.96 8.69 -5.63
N SER A 33 7.96 7.82 -5.82
CA SER A 33 7.04 7.95 -6.95
C SER A 33 6.17 9.22 -6.86
N GLY A 34 5.68 9.55 -5.66
CA GLY A 34 4.91 10.75 -5.39
C GLY A 34 5.72 12.05 -5.54
N ALA A 35 7.01 12.01 -5.19
CA ALA A 35 7.94 13.12 -5.38
C ALA A 35 8.24 13.39 -6.86
N LEU A 36 8.47 12.34 -7.65
CA LEU A 36 8.97 12.47 -9.03
C LEU A 36 7.87 12.57 -10.09
N LEU A 37 6.71 11.94 -9.87
CA LEU A 37 5.72 11.73 -10.94
C LEU A 37 4.38 12.44 -10.70
N SER A 38 4.16 13.02 -9.53
CA SER A 38 2.90 13.70 -9.19
C SER A 38 3.07 15.22 -9.15
N GLU A 39 2.06 15.94 -9.65
CA GLU A 39 1.96 17.40 -9.50
C GLU A 39 1.01 17.79 -8.34
N LYS A 40 0.02 16.94 -8.06
CA LYS A 40 -1.04 17.24 -7.09
C LYS A 40 -0.91 16.32 -5.87
N ALA A 41 -0.92 16.92 -4.68
CA ALA A 41 -0.80 16.20 -3.41
C ALA A 41 -1.84 15.08 -3.28
N PHE A 42 -3.11 15.40 -3.57
CA PHE A 42 -4.19 14.40 -3.52
C PHE A 42 -4.03 13.27 -4.54
N GLN A 43 -3.46 13.54 -5.72
CA GLN A 43 -3.17 12.47 -6.71
C GLN A 43 -2.07 11.54 -6.20
N ALA A 44 -1.04 12.08 -5.54
CA ALA A 44 0.02 11.28 -4.94
C ALA A 44 -0.51 10.41 -3.80
N PHE A 45 -1.32 11.00 -2.92
CA PHE A 45 -2.00 10.27 -1.85
C PHE A 45 -2.90 9.16 -2.39
N ALA A 46 -3.80 9.48 -3.33
CA ALA A 46 -4.76 8.52 -3.85
C ALA A 46 -4.09 7.37 -4.62
N ALA A 47 -3.01 7.65 -5.36
CA ALA A 47 -2.28 6.60 -6.06
C ALA A 47 -1.48 5.71 -5.10
N GLY A 48 -0.84 6.30 -4.08
CA GLY A 48 -0.18 5.54 -3.01
C GLY A 48 -1.17 4.69 -2.22
N PHE A 49 -2.32 5.27 -1.87
CA PHE A 49 -3.37 4.58 -1.14
C PHE A 49 -3.94 3.41 -1.93
N LEU A 50 -4.47 3.67 -3.13
CA LEU A 50 -5.09 2.62 -3.93
C LEU A 50 -4.08 1.58 -4.38
N GLY A 51 -2.85 1.98 -4.71
CA GLY A 51 -1.81 1.06 -5.15
C GLY A 51 -1.46 0.04 -4.09
N ILE A 52 -1.16 0.49 -2.87
CA ILE A 52 -0.78 -0.40 -1.78
C ILE A 52 -2.01 -1.13 -1.21
N PHE A 53 -3.17 -0.48 -1.13
CA PHE A 53 -4.42 -1.12 -0.71
C PHE A 53 -4.74 -2.32 -1.59
N LEU A 54 -4.69 -2.16 -2.92
CA LEU A 54 -4.98 -3.26 -3.86
C LEU A 54 -3.92 -4.35 -3.76
N LEU A 55 -2.64 -3.98 -3.73
CA LEU A 55 -1.53 -4.92 -3.65
C LEU A 55 -1.61 -5.80 -2.39
N TRP A 56 -1.72 -5.15 -1.22
CA TRP A 56 -1.74 -5.86 0.06
C TRP A 56 -3.05 -6.58 0.32
N SER A 57 -4.20 -6.04 -0.10
CA SER A 57 -5.46 -6.78 -0.01
C SER A 57 -5.39 -8.05 -0.85
N ALA A 58 -4.91 -7.96 -2.10
CA ALA A 58 -4.78 -9.11 -2.98
C ALA A 58 -3.82 -10.17 -2.41
N GLN A 59 -2.66 -9.74 -1.90
CA GLN A 59 -1.69 -10.63 -1.27
C GLN A 59 -2.26 -11.29 0.00
N ALA A 60 -2.91 -10.53 0.87
CA ALA A 60 -3.51 -11.05 2.10
C ALA A 60 -4.64 -12.02 1.80
N TRP A 61 -5.47 -11.75 0.78
CA TRP A 61 -6.50 -12.66 0.31
C TRP A 61 -5.92 -13.96 -0.24
N TRP A 62 -4.87 -13.87 -1.07
CA TRP A 62 -4.17 -15.05 -1.59
C TRP A 62 -3.68 -15.97 -0.47
N LEU A 63 -3.04 -15.39 0.56
CA LEU A 63 -2.54 -16.14 1.72
C LEU A 63 -3.68 -16.70 2.59
N THR A 64 -4.78 -15.96 2.71
CA THR A 64 -5.96 -16.38 3.48
C THR A 64 -6.62 -17.60 2.83
N ILE A 65 -6.84 -17.56 1.52
CA ILE A 65 -7.44 -18.68 0.78
C ILE A 65 -6.50 -19.90 0.82
N GLY A 66 -5.19 -19.68 0.69
CA GLY A 66 -4.20 -20.76 0.71
C GLY A 66 -4.05 -21.51 2.04
N ASN A 67 -4.61 -21.00 3.14
CA ASN A 67 -4.64 -21.71 4.44
C ASN A 67 -6.05 -21.90 5.01
N GLU A 68 -7.09 -21.80 4.17
CA GLU A 68 -8.49 -21.92 4.60
C GLU A 68 -8.89 -20.88 5.68
N GLY A 69 -8.20 -19.75 5.74
CA GLY A 69 -8.48 -18.65 6.66
C GLY A 69 -8.04 -18.86 8.11
N ILE A 70 -7.33 -19.95 8.43
CA ILE A 70 -6.81 -20.25 9.77
C ILE A 70 -5.97 -19.09 10.33
N LEU A 71 -5.02 -18.57 9.55
CA LEU A 71 -4.15 -17.49 10.03
C LEU A 71 -4.95 -16.19 10.23
N ALA A 72 -5.84 -15.88 9.30
CA ALA A 72 -6.68 -14.69 9.37
C ALA A 72 -7.63 -14.74 10.58
N ALA A 73 -8.20 -15.91 10.89
CA ALA A 73 -9.03 -16.11 12.08
C ALA A 73 -8.24 -15.88 13.38
N LYS A 74 -7.05 -16.49 13.50
CA LYS A 74 -6.18 -16.30 14.69
C LYS A 74 -5.77 -14.86 14.90
N MET A 75 -5.38 -14.17 13.81
CA MET A 75 -5.05 -12.74 13.89
C MET A 75 -6.27 -11.89 14.24
N GLY A 76 -7.44 -12.24 13.72
CA GLY A 76 -8.70 -11.59 14.03
C GLY A 76 -9.05 -11.67 15.51
N GLU A 77 -8.95 -12.86 16.11
CA GLU A 77 -9.13 -13.09 17.55
C GLU A 77 -8.13 -12.26 18.38
N LEU A 78 -6.85 -12.29 18.01
CA LEU A 78 -5.79 -11.55 18.69
C LEU A 78 -6.02 -10.02 18.66
N LEU A 79 -6.58 -9.50 17.57
CA LEU A 79 -6.82 -8.07 17.36
C LEU A 79 -8.19 -7.58 17.88
N GLY A 80 -8.77 -8.29 18.86
CA GLY A 80 -10.01 -7.89 19.51
C GLY A 80 -11.26 -8.49 18.88
N GLY A 81 -11.14 -9.67 18.27
CA GLY A 81 -12.29 -10.41 17.70
C GLY A 81 -12.74 -9.91 16.34
N VAL A 82 -11.83 -9.32 15.54
CA VAL A 82 -12.11 -8.96 14.15
C VAL A 82 -12.41 -10.25 13.37
N PRO A 83 -13.49 -10.32 12.56
CA PRO A 83 -13.75 -11.49 11.73
C PRO A 83 -12.55 -11.80 10.82
N GLY A 84 -12.10 -13.06 10.77
CA GLY A 84 -10.96 -13.45 9.93
C GLY A 84 -11.14 -13.06 8.46
N ALA A 85 -12.36 -13.12 7.93
CA ALA A 85 -12.69 -12.68 6.58
C ALA A 85 -12.48 -11.16 6.33
N ALA A 86 -12.47 -10.34 7.39
CA ALA A 86 -12.20 -8.91 7.31
C ALA A 86 -10.69 -8.59 7.38
N MET A 87 -9.85 -9.52 7.83
CA MET A 87 -8.42 -9.27 8.02
C MET A 87 -7.69 -8.82 6.75
N PRO A 88 -7.92 -9.41 5.56
CA PRO A 88 -7.29 -8.91 4.33
C PRO A 88 -7.61 -7.44 4.03
N TRP A 89 -8.82 -6.99 4.33
CA TRP A 89 -9.23 -5.60 4.17
C TRP A 89 -8.56 -4.68 5.19
N VAL A 90 -8.41 -5.13 6.44
CA VAL A 90 -7.68 -4.40 7.47
C VAL A 90 -6.21 -4.24 7.08
N THR A 91 -5.56 -5.32 6.62
CA THR A 91 -4.19 -5.29 6.11
C THR A 91 -4.05 -4.32 4.95
N GLY A 92 -4.94 -4.43 3.95
CA GLY A 92 -4.97 -3.52 2.81
C GLY A 92 -5.18 -2.06 3.22
N LEU A 93 -6.08 -1.78 4.16
CA LEU A 93 -6.39 -0.43 4.61
C LEU A 93 -5.17 0.21 5.30
N LEU A 94 -4.51 -0.53 6.19
CA LEU A 94 -3.29 -0.05 6.86
C LEU A 94 -2.16 0.20 5.85
N GLY A 95 -1.93 -0.73 4.94
CA GLY A 95 -0.96 -0.57 3.86
C GLY A 95 -1.27 0.62 2.97
N GLY A 96 -2.54 0.76 2.56
CA GLY A 96 -3.03 1.87 1.76
C GLY A 96 -2.82 3.21 2.45
N LEU A 97 -3.17 3.35 3.73
CA LEU A 97 -2.94 4.58 4.47
C LEU A 97 -1.45 4.95 4.51
N LEU A 98 -0.57 3.99 4.81
CA LEU A 98 0.88 4.22 4.84
C LEU A 98 1.44 4.54 3.45
N GLY A 99 0.98 3.85 2.40
CA GLY A 99 1.35 4.13 1.02
C GLY A 99 0.87 5.51 0.55
N GLY A 100 -0.36 5.89 0.90
CA GLY A 100 -0.93 7.19 0.60
C GLY A 100 -0.18 8.32 1.30
N LEU A 101 0.10 8.17 2.59
CA LEU A 101 0.94 9.12 3.34
C LEU A 101 2.33 9.23 2.74
N GLY A 102 2.98 8.11 2.40
CA GLY A 102 4.27 8.11 1.71
C GLY A 102 4.24 8.94 0.43
N GLY A 103 3.27 8.66 -0.46
CA GLY A 103 3.09 9.42 -1.71
C GLY A 103 2.82 10.91 -1.49
N TRP A 104 1.99 11.25 -0.51
CA TRP A 104 1.72 12.65 -0.17
C TRP A 104 2.96 13.36 0.34
N THR A 105 3.68 12.78 1.30
CA THR A 105 4.92 13.34 1.83
C THR A 105 5.97 13.53 0.74
N GLY A 106 6.10 12.58 -0.19
CA GLY A 106 6.97 12.71 -1.35
C GLY A 106 6.65 13.93 -2.22
N ASN A 107 5.36 14.12 -2.56
CA ASN A 107 4.93 15.27 -3.34
C ASN A 107 5.22 16.61 -2.64
N GLN A 108 4.96 16.67 -1.33
CA GLN A 108 5.19 17.88 -0.55
C GLN A 108 6.68 18.18 -0.38
N ALA A 109 7.51 17.16 -0.23
CA ALA A 109 8.96 17.32 -0.13
C ALA A 109 9.54 17.94 -1.41
N MET A 110 9.09 17.51 -2.59
CA MET A 110 9.53 18.10 -3.86
C MET A 110 9.16 19.60 -3.94
N LYS A 111 7.91 19.94 -3.62
CA LYS A 111 7.43 21.33 -3.63
C LYS A 111 8.09 22.25 -2.61
N ALA A 112 8.74 21.71 -1.59
CA ALA A 112 9.47 22.50 -0.60
C ALA A 112 10.88 22.88 -1.08
N ILE A 113 11.37 22.24 -2.16
CA ILE A 113 12.71 22.46 -2.72
C ILE A 113 12.64 23.35 -3.98
N ASP A 114 11.49 23.40 -4.65
CA ASP A 114 11.17 24.32 -5.76
C ASP A 114 10.79 25.73 -5.26
#